data_AF-D6TX56-F1
#
_entry.id   AF-D6TX56-F1
#
_cell.length_a   1.000
_cell.length_b   1.000
_cell.length_c   1.000
_cell.angle_alpha   90.00
_cell.angle_beta   90.00
_cell.angle_gamma   90.00
#
_symmetry.space_group_name_H-M   'P 1'
#
loop_
_entity.id
_entity.type
_entity.pdbx_description
1 polymer ?
#
loop_
_entity_poly.entity_id
_entity_poly.type
_entity_poly.pdbx_seq_one_letter_code
_entity_poly.pdbx_strand_id
1 'polypeptide(L)'
;MNMTDIEKELATRIRNVCNVQARYRILWIVGEPRCGKSFLCKSLCKNNGWKYINYTLGQGFLDCVVGQEEIYRPNNFLDDLYRWCNKTTADFIVFDEIEPLLSLWTWDIQEEFFKLVGRAPGLTTGVVITTRTRTAQQLNKIFLEMDQNHIYEIKQGVTSWFK
;
A
#
# COMPACT_ATOMS: atom_id res chain seq x y z
N MET A 1 -19.28 -11.73 -7.02
CA MET A 1 -18.07 -11.47 -7.83
C MET A 1 -17.07 -12.56 -7.48
N ASN A 2 -16.53 -13.28 -8.47
CA ASN A 2 -15.59 -14.36 -8.20
C ASN A 2 -14.20 -13.78 -7.84
N MET A 3 -13.37 -14.49 -7.09
CA MET A 3 -12.05 -14.01 -6.62
C MET A 3 -11.16 -13.55 -7.80
N THR A 4 -11.18 -14.31 -8.88
CA THR A 4 -10.45 -14.02 -10.12
C THR A 4 -10.92 -12.74 -10.81
N ASP A 5 -12.19 -12.35 -10.64
CA ASP A 5 -12.70 -11.08 -11.19
C ASP A 5 -12.15 -9.90 -10.38
N ILE A 6 -12.15 -10.02 -9.04
CA ILE A 6 -11.59 -9.01 -8.13
C ILE A 6 -10.10 -8.81 -8.39
N GLU A 7 -9.35 -9.91 -8.53
CA GLU A 7 -7.92 -9.85 -8.86
C GLU A 7 -7.68 -9.14 -10.18
N LYS A 8 -8.43 -9.49 -11.24
CA LYS A 8 -8.27 -8.84 -12.55
C LYS A 8 -8.63 -7.37 -12.52
N GLU A 9 -9.72 -7.01 -11.84
CA GLU A 9 -10.16 -5.63 -11.66
C GLU A 9 -9.07 -4.83 -10.93
N LEU A 10 -8.61 -5.31 -9.79
CA LEU A 10 -7.59 -4.65 -8.98
C LEU A 10 -6.26 -4.54 -9.74
N ALA A 11 -5.86 -5.59 -10.46
CA ALA A 11 -4.64 -5.54 -11.26
C ALA A 11 -4.72 -4.51 -12.40
N THR A 12 -5.90 -4.38 -13.02
CA THR A 12 -6.14 -3.35 -14.04
C THR A 12 -6.08 -1.96 -13.42
N ARG A 13 -6.71 -1.77 -12.26
CA ARG A 13 -6.70 -0.50 -11.54
C ARG A 13 -5.31 -0.07 -11.10
N ILE A 14 -4.51 -1.00 -10.57
CA ILE A 14 -3.10 -0.75 -10.19
C ILE A 14 -2.31 -0.26 -11.41
N ARG A 15 -2.43 -0.94 -12.57
CA ARG A 15 -1.76 -0.50 -13.80
C ARG A 15 -2.21 0.88 -14.25
N ASN A 16 -3.51 1.17 -14.18
CA ASN A 16 -4.03 2.48 -14.59
C ASN A 16 -3.50 3.61 -13.68
N VAL A 17 -3.61 3.43 -12.36
CA VAL A 17 -3.14 4.43 -11.39
C VAL A 17 -1.62 4.61 -11.49
N CYS A 18 -0.88 3.51 -11.50
CA CYS A 18 0.57 3.56 -11.36
C CYS A 18 1.34 3.74 -12.67
N ASN A 19 0.75 3.49 -13.84
CA ASN A 19 1.43 3.69 -15.13
C ASN A 19 0.79 4.80 -15.99
N VAL A 20 -0.54 4.93 -15.99
CA VAL A 20 -1.25 5.85 -16.90
C VAL A 20 -1.41 7.23 -16.29
N GLN A 21 -1.63 7.34 -14.98
CA GLN A 21 -1.75 8.61 -14.24
C GLN A 21 -0.41 9.08 -13.66
N ALA A 22 0.67 9.02 -14.46
CA ALA A 22 2.10 9.08 -14.12
C ALA A 22 2.61 10.13 -13.10
N ARG A 23 1.78 11.07 -12.63
CA ARG A 23 2.16 12.03 -11.58
C ARG A 23 2.38 11.34 -10.23
N TYR A 24 1.54 10.37 -9.85
CA TYR A 24 1.65 9.64 -8.59
C TYR A 24 1.44 8.14 -8.82
N ARG A 25 2.40 7.32 -8.41
CA ARG A 25 2.39 5.86 -8.69
C ARG A 25 2.03 5.03 -7.47
N ILE A 26 1.11 5.51 -6.65
CA ILE A 26 0.73 4.86 -5.38
C ILE A 26 -0.76 4.56 -5.37
N LEU A 27 -1.13 3.34 -5.00
CA LEU A 27 -2.50 2.91 -4.76
C LEU A 27 -2.64 2.38 -3.33
N TRP A 28 -3.72 2.75 -2.66
CA TRP A 28 -4.07 2.28 -1.32
C TRP A 28 -5.15 1.20 -1.42
N ILE A 29 -4.91 0.03 -0.83
CA ILE A 29 -5.93 -1.00 -0.63
C ILE A 29 -6.41 -0.90 0.80
N VAL A 30 -7.71 -0.69 0.97
CA VAL A 30 -8.31 -0.43 2.27
C VAL A 30 -9.37 -1.47 2.57
N GLY A 31 -9.45 -1.94 3.81
CA GLY A 31 -10.55 -2.78 4.25
C GLY A 31 -10.39 -3.21 5.70
N GLU A 32 -11.45 -3.78 6.27
CA GLU A 32 -11.45 -4.24 7.66
C GLU A 32 -10.39 -5.34 7.90
N PRO A 33 -9.96 -5.54 9.16
CA PRO A 33 -9.20 -6.73 9.52
C PRO A 33 -9.91 -8.00 9.03
N ARG A 34 -9.12 -8.98 8.55
CA ARG A 34 -9.62 -10.29 8.06
C ARG A 34 -10.56 -10.23 6.84
N CYS A 35 -10.60 -9.12 6.09
CA CYS A 35 -11.40 -9.03 4.86
C CYS A 35 -10.74 -9.63 3.60
N GLY A 36 -9.58 -10.29 3.72
CA GLY A 36 -8.89 -10.92 2.59
C GLY A 36 -7.78 -10.10 1.91
N LYS A 37 -7.46 -8.88 2.37
CA LYS A 37 -6.38 -8.02 1.78
C LYS A 37 -5.09 -8.78 1.52
N SER A 38 -4.54 -9.42 2.56
CA SER A 38 -3.26 -10.14 2.45
C SER A 38 -3.33 -11.32 1.49
N PHE A 39 -4.46 -12.04 1.45
CA PHE A 39 -4.65 -13.14 0.52
C PHE A 39 -4.69 -12.63 -0.93
N LEU A 40 -5.49 -11.59 -1.19
CA LEU A 40 -5.58 -10.93 -2.48
C LEU A 40 -4.23 -10.38 -2.96
N CYS A 41 -3.50 -9.68 -2.09
CA CYS A 41 -2.19 -9.11 -2.40
C CYS A 41 -1.14 -10.18 -2.70
N LYS A 42 -1.11 -11.27 -1.92
CA LYS A 42 -0.21 -12.40 -2.18
C LYS A 42 -0.53 -13.07 -3.52
N SER A 43 -1.80 -13.32 -3.80
CA SER A 43 -2.24 -13.93 -5.07
C SER A 43 -1.88 -13.05 -6.27
N LEU A 44 -2.17 -11.75 -6.18
CA LEU A 44 -1.79 -10.77 -7.19
C LEU A 44 -0.29 -10.76 -7.48
N CYS A 45 0.53 -10.71 -6.43
CA CYS A 45 1.98 -10.68 -6.58
C CYS A 45 2.50 -11.96 -7.22
N LYS A 46 2.01 -13.12 -6.76
CA LYS A 46 2.37 -14.42 -7.34
C LYS A 46 2.00 -14.53 -8.82
N ASN A 47 0.80 -14.10 -9.19
CA ASN A 47 0.25 -14.28 -10.54
C ASN A 47 0.83 -13.28 -11.56
N ASN A 48 1.35 -12.14 -11.10
CA ASN A 48 1.88 -11.08 -11.99
C ASN A 48 3.40 -10.84 -11.83
N GLY A 49 4.09 -11.62 -11.00
CA GLY A 49 5.52 -11.44 -10.73
C GLY A 49 5.86 -10.15 -9.97
N TRP A 50 4.92 -9.61 -9.19
CA TRP A 50 5.15 -8.40 -8.40
C TRP A 50 5.85 -8.71 -7.09
N LYS A 51 6.52 -7.70 -6.52
CA LYS A 51 7.20 -7.85 -5.24
C LYS A 51 6.18 -7.71 -4.11
N TYR A 52 6.00 -8.77 -3.32
CA TYR A 52 5.19 -8.73 -2.10
C TYR A 52 6.09 -8.49 -0.89
N ILE A 53 5.75 -7.50 -0.07
CA ILE A 53 6.41 -7.18 1.19
C ILE A 53 5.34 -7.21 2.27
N ASN A 54 5.54 -8.02 3.30
CA ASN A 54 4.71 -8.00 4.49
C ASN A 54 5.43 -7.21 5.57
N TYR A 55 4.86 -6.09 5.98
CA TYR A 55 5.49 -5.19 6.97
C TYR A 55 5.69 -5.87 8.33
N THR A 56 4.85 -6.85 8.65
CA THR A 56 4.75 -7.46 9.99
C THR A 56 5.48 -8.79 10.12
N LEU A 57 5.64 -9.53 9.02
CA LEU A 57 6.16 -10.90 8.99
C LEU A 57 7.37 -11.06 8.07
N GLY A 58 7.74 -10.01 7.31
CA GLY A 58 8.89 -10.02 6.42
C GLY A 58 10.19 -9.74 7.18
N GLN A 59 11.15 -10.65 7.09
CA GLN A 59 12.50 -10.43 7.59
C GLN A 59 13.14 -9.24 6.84
N GLY A 60 13.84 -8.35 7.55
CA GLY A 60 14.58 -7.25 6.93
C GLY A 60 13.84 -5.92 6.80
N PHE A 61 12.52 -5.88 6.97
CA PHE A 61 11.74 -4.68 6.65
C PHE A 61 11.58 -3.73 7.83
N LEU A 62 11.30 -4.30 9.01
CA LEU A 62 11.37 -3.54 10.26
C LEU A 62 12.81 -3.25 10.67
N ASP A 63 13.83 -3.87 10.07
CA ASP A 63 15.23 -3.65 10.43
C ASP A 63 15.64 -2.17 10.28
N CYS A 64 15.03 -1.43 9.34
CA CYS A 64 15.25 0.02 9.19
C CYS A 64 14.63 0.84 10.32
N VAL A 65 13.69 0.25 11.07
CA VAL A 65 12.92 0.86 12.16
C VAL A 65 13.40 0.39 13.54
N VAL A 66 13.92 -0.83 13.65
CA VAL A 66 14.41 -1.42 14.90
C VAL A 66 15.53 -0.55 15.50
N GLY A 67 15.33 -0.10 16.74
CA GLY A 67 16.25 0.80 17.44
C GLY A 67 16.18 2.25 16.97
N GLN A 68 15.27 2.57 16.05
CA GLN A 68 15.00 3.93 15.58
C GLN A 68 13.53 4.32 15.78
N GLU A 69 12.74 3.55 16.55
CA GLU A 69 11.29 3.72 16.68
C GLU A 69 10.91 5.15 17.09
N GLU A 70 11.71 5.76 17.98
CA GLU A 70 11.48 7.12 18.48
C GLU A 70 11.86 8.22 17.47
N ILE A 71 12.75 7.93 16.52
CA ILE A 71 13.32 8.91 15.59
C ILE A 71 12.92 8.67 14.12
N TYR A 72 12.33 7.52 13.81
CA TYR A 72 11.87 7.19 12.46
C TYR A 72 10.66 8.05 12.13
N ARG A 73 10.71 8.74 10.99
CA ARG A 73 9.74 9.74 10.55
C ARG A 73 9.31 9.49 9.11
N PRO A 74 8.24 10.16 8.64
CA PRO A 74 7.75 10.02 7.28
C PRO A 74 8.82 10.16 6.18
N ASN A 75 9.77 11.09 6.35
CA ASN A 75 10.87 11.27 5.40
C ASN A 75 11.81 10.05 5.34
N ASN A 76 12.06 9.38 6.46
CA ASN A 76 12.86 8.16 6.46
C ASN A 76 12.18 7.05 5.65
N PHE A 77 10.87 6.90 5.84
CA PHE A 77 10.10 5.95 5.02
C PHE A 77 10.13 6.30 3.54
N LEU A 78 10.01 7.59 3.20
CA LEU A 78 10.07 8.03 1.81
C LEU A 78 11.43 7.69 1.16
N ASP A 79 12.54 7.94 1.88
CA ASP A 79 13.88 7.56 1.43
C ASP A 79 14.01 6.05 1.23
N ASP A 80 13.50 5.26 2.17
CA ASP A 80 13.51 3.80 2.07
C ASP A 80 12.63 3.31 0.92
N LEU A 81 11.47 3.94 0.69
CA LEU A 81 10.59 3.66 -0.43
C LEU A 81 11.30 3.88 -1.77
N TYR A 82 12.02 4.99 -1.94
CA TYR A 82 12.83 5.24 -3.13
C TYR A 82 13.92 4.17 -3.30
N ARG A 83 14.62 3.81 -2.22
CA ARG A 83 15.65 2.75 -2.26
C ARG A 83 15.06 1.41 -2.68
N TRP A 84 13.89 1.04 -2.16
CA TRP A 84 13.24 -0.24 -2.52
C TRP A 84 12.76 -0.25 -3.97
N CYS A 85 12.19 0.86 -4.46
CA CYS A 85 11.79 1.00 -5.86
C CYS A 85 12.98 0.94 -6.81
N ASN A 86 14.11 1.56 -6.46
CA ASN A 86 15.31 1.55 -7.30
C ASN A 86 16.05 0.21 -7.32
N LYS A 87 15.89 -0.62 -6.27
CA LYS A 87 16.55 -1.94 -6.18
C LYS A 87 15.74 -3.07 -6.82
N THR A 88 14.45 -2.87 -7.08
CA THR A 88 13.58 -3.92 -7.61
C THR A 88 13.55 -3.87 -9.13
N THR A 89 13.46 -5.05 -9.76
CA THR A 89 13.16 -5.18 -11.20
C THR A 89 11.67 -5.43 -11.46
N ALA A 90 10.87 -5.61 -10.40
CA ALA A 90 9.43 -5.81 -10.52
C ALA A 90 8.71 -4.49 -10.86
N ASP A 91 7.66 -4.58 -11.68
CA ASP A 91 6.83 -3.42 -12.07
C ASP A 91 6.09 -2.78 -10.89
N PHE A 92 5.76 -3.59 -9.87
CA PHE A 92 5.02 -3.17 -8.68
C PHE A 92 5.59 -3.77 -7.40
N ILE A 93 5.52 -2.99 -6.32
CA ILE A 93 5.74 -3.44 -4.94
C ILE A 93 4.46 -3.29 -4.15
N VAL A 94 4.05 -4.36 -3.46
CA VAL A 94 2.91 -4.34 -2.53
C VAL A 94 3.44 -4.40 -1.10
N PHE A 95 3.15 -3.37 -0.31
CA PHE A 95 3.39 -3.30 1.13
C PHE A 95 2.10 -3.68 1.87
N ASP A 96 2.12 -4.83 2.52
CA ASP A 96 0.97 -5.36 3.24
C ASP A 96 1.07 -5.09 4.75
N GLU A 97 -0.02 -4.58 5.33
CA GLU A 97 -0.25 -4.22 6.74
C GLU A 97 0.73 -3.14 7.25
N ILE A 98 0.55 -1.90 6.81
CA ILE A 98 1.36 -0.73 7.22
C ILE A 98 1.15 -0.32 8.70
N GLU A 99 0.18 -0.92 9.39
CA GLU A 99 -0.29 -0.51 10.71
C GLU A 99 0.79 -0.46 11.79
N PRO A 100 1.75 -1.39 11.87
CA PRO A 100 2.81 -1.26 12.89
C PRO A 100 3.65 0.00 12.71
N LEU A 101 3.92 0.43 11.47
CA LEU A 101 4.60 1.70 11.24
C LEU A 101 3.77 2.88 11.72
N LEU A 102 2.50 2.91 11.32
CA LEU A 102 1.59 3.98 11.74
C LEU A 102 1.48 4.06 13.26
N SER A 103 1.55 2.92 13.96
CA SER A 103 1.46 2.86 15.41
C SER A 103 2.61 3.55 16.16
N LEU A 104 3.75 3.79 15.49
CA LEU A 104 4.89 4.53 16.05
C LEU A 104 4.64 6.04 16.09
N TRP A 105 3.62 6.52 15.38
CA TRP A 105 3.43 7.92 15.10
C TRP A 105 2.15 8.45 15.71
N THR A 106 2.24 9.67 16.24
CA THR A 106 1.06 10.47 16.57
C THR A 106 0.24 10.77 15.31
N TRP A 107 -1.01 11.17 15.50
CA TRP A 107 -1.90 11.45 14.37
C TRP A 107 -1.35 12.50 13.41
N ASP A 108 -0.73 13.56 13.93
CA ASP A 108 -0.16 14.63 13.11
C ASP A 108 0.95 14.11 12.19
N ILE A 109 1.79 13.19 12.70
CA ILE A 109 2.87 12.56 11.93
C ILE A 109 2.32 11.56 10.90
N GLN A 110 1.25 10.83 11.23
CA GLN A 110 0.58 9.96 10.24
C GLN A 110 -0.04 10.78 9.10
N GLU A 111 -0.62 11.94 9.39
CA GLU A 111 -1.13 12.85 8.36
C GLU A 111 -0.02 13.36 7.44
N GLU A 112 1.13 13.75 8.00
CA GLU A 112 2.34 14.10 7.24
C GLU A 112 2.76 12.94 6.33
N PHE A 113 2.81 11.72 6.86
CA PHE A 113 3.11 10.52 6.08
C PHE A 113 2.17 10.33 4.89
N PHE A 114 0.86 10.42 5.08
CA PHE A 114 -0.08 10.24 3.97
C PHE A 114 0.07 11.35 2.92
N LYS A 115 0.37 12.59 3.31
CA LYS A 115 0.63 13.70 2.38
C LYS A 115 1.91 13.49 1.57
N LEU A 116 2.99 13.10 2.24
CA LEU A 116 4.31 12.91 1.62
C LEU A 116 4.34 11.65 0.76
N VAL A 117 3.99 10.51 1.35
CA VAL A 117 4.05 9.21 0.68
C VAL A 117 2.94 9.10 -0.34
N GLY A 118 1.70 9.43 0.00
CA GLY A 118 0.56 9.28 -0.94
C GLY A 118 0.73 10.02 -2.27
N ARG A 119 1.58 11.06 -2.31
CA ARG A 119 1.90 11.86 -3.49
C ARG A 119 3.38 11.80 -3.89
N ALA A 120 4.11 10.76 -3.46
CA ALA A 120 5.55 10.64 -3.72
C ALA A 120 5.84 10.71 -5.24
N PRO A 121 6.56 11.75 -5.71
CA PRO A 121 6.89 11.89 -7.13
C PRO A 121 8.08 11.00 -7.51
N GLY A 122 8.26 10.74 -8.80
CA GLY A 122 9.51 10.16 -9.31
C GLY A 122 9.78 8.70 -8.92
N LEU A 123 8.76 7.97 -8.43
CA LEU A 123 8.87 6.53 -8.22
C LEU A 123 9.08 5.84 -9.57
N THR A 124 10.06 4.94 -9.65
CA THR A 124 10.32 4.12 -10.85
C THR A 124 9.38 2.92 -10.94
N THR A 125 8.86 2.48 -9.79
CA THR A 125 8.01 1.31 -9.61
C THR A 125 6.65 1.74 -9.09
N GLY A 126 5.57 1.04 -9.49
CA GLY A 126 4.27 1.28 -8.88
C GLY A 126 4.20 0.71 -7.47
N VAL A 127 3.57 1.42 -6.55
CA VAL A 127 3.54 1.07 -5.14
C VAL A 127 2.09 0.86 -4.71
N VAL A 128 1.85 -0.23 -4.00
CA VAL A 128 0.54 -0.54 -3.44
C VAL A 128 0.71 -0.70 -1.94
N ILE A 129 -0.09 0.01 -1.14
CA ILE A 129 -0.01 -0.04 0.32
C ILE A 129 -1.36 -0.52 0.85
N THR A 130 -1.36 -1.54 1.72
CA THR A 130 -2.59 -2.00 2.37
C THR A 130 -2.74 -1.37 3.76
N THR A 131 -3.97 -1.00 4.11
CA THR A 131 -4.31 -0.42 5.41
C THR A 131 -5.76 -0.73 5.82
N ARG A 132 -6.14 -0.42 7.06
CA ARG A 132 -7.49 -0.54 7.61
C ARG A 132 -8.46 0.54 7.14
N THR A 133 -9.76 0.22 7.16
CA THR A 133 -10.86 1.15 6.80
C THR A 133 -10.85 2.44 7.60
N ARG A 134 -10.51 2.39 8.88
CA ARG A 134 -10.40 3.60 9.71
C ARG A 134 -9.42 4.61 9.11
N THR A 135 -8.32 4.12 8.53
CA THR A 135 -7.32 4.95 7.85
C THR A 135 -7.87 5.54 6.54
N ALA A 136 -8.77 4.85 5.82
CA ALA A 136 -9.40 5.40 4.61
C ALA A 136 -10.17 6.70 4.85
N GLN A 137 -10.85 6.83 6.00
CA GLN A 137 -11.55 8.08 6.31
C GLN A 137 -10.59 9.29 6.34
N GLN A 138 -9.33 9.07 6.67
CA GLN A 138 -8.30 10.10 6.72
C GLN A 138 -7.63 10.27 5.37
N LEU A 139 -7.32 9.16 4.67
CA LEU A 139 -6.87 9.21 3.29
C LEU A 139 -7.85 10.01 2.42
N ASN A 140 -9.16 9.80 2.58
CA ASN A 140 -10.20 10.56 1.87
C ASN A 140 -10.15 12.06 2.15
N LYS A 141 -9.79 12.50 3.35
CA LYS A 141 -9.63 13.93 3.68
C LYS A 141 -8.38 14.52 3.03
N ILE A 142 -7.30 13.75 2.98
CA ILE A 142 -5.98 14.17 2.45
C ILE A 142 -5.95 14.10 0.91
N PHE A 143 -6.71 13.17 0.34
CA PHE A 143 -6.81 12.90 -1.08
C PHE A 143 -8.06 13.52 -1.72
N LEU A 144 -8.73 14.49 -1.08
CA LEU A 144 -9.84 15.23 -1.70
C LEU A 144 -9.48 15.80 -3.09
N GLU A 145 -8.20 16.11 -3.30
CA GLU A 145 -7.67 16.64 -4.56
C GLU A 145 -7.08 15.57 -5.50
N MET A 146 -6.99 14.32 -5.06
CA MET A 146 -6.50 13.21 -5.87
C MET A 146 -7.66 12.42 -6.47
N ASP A 147 -7.40 11.77 -7.59
CA ASP A 147 -8.38 10.88 -8.20
C ASP A 147 -8.76 9.77 -7.18
N GLN A 148 -10.05 9.54 -6.99
CA GLN A 148 -10.57 8.48 -6.12
C GLN A 148 -10.08 7.09 -6.53
N ASN A 149 -9.58 6.94 -7.76
CA ASN A 149 -8.94 5.74 -8.26
C ASN A 149 -7.74 5.29 -7.41
N HIS A 150 -7.08 6.19 -6.67
CA HIS A 150 -5.97 5.88 -5.78
C HIS A 150 -6.35 5.10 -4.52
N ILE A 151 -7.63 4.98 -4.17
CA ILE A 151 -8.09 4.19 -3.01
C ILE A 151 -9.03 3.08 -3.47
N TYR A 152 -8.63 1.82 -3.29
CA TYR A 152 -9.45 0.64 -3.53
C TYR A 152 -9.96 0.06 -2.21
N GLU A 153 -11.27 0.13 -1.98
CA GLU A 153 -11.90 -0.39 -0.77
C GLU A 153 -12.46 -1.81 -0.97
N ILE A 154 -11.98 -2.76 -0.17
CA ILE A 154 -12.52 -4.11 -0.09
C ILE A 154 -13.71 -4.10 0.87
N LYS A 155 -14.93 -4.13 0.32
CA LYS A 155 -16.16 -4.25 1.10
C LYS A 155 -16.28 -5.65 1.70
N GLN A 156 -16.63 -5.75 2.99
CA GLN A 156 -16.99 -7.03 3.60
C GLN A 156 -18.16 -7.66 2.83
N GLY A 157 -18.01 -8.93 2.43
CA GLY A 157 -19.05 -9.65 1.67
C GLY A 157 -18.53 -10.67 0.66
N VAL A 158 -17.23 -10.71 0.37
CA VAL A 158 -16.64 -11.79 -0.44
C VAL A 158 -16.46 -13.02 0.45
N THR A 159 -17.53 -13.70 0.83
CA THR A 159 -17.50 -14.81 1.79
C THR A 159 -16.87 -16.11 1.25
N SER A 160 -16.26 -16.09 0.06
CA SER A 160 -15.65 -17.27 -0.59
C SER A 160 -14.13 -17.21 -0.71
N TRP A 161 -13.41 -16.54 0.20
CA TRP A 161 -11.94 -16.55 0.21
C TRP A 161 -11.34 -17.94 0.52
N PHE A 162 -12.17 -18.88 1.01
CA PHE A 162 -11.80 -20.24 1.38
C PHE A 162 -12.69 -21.24 0.62
N LYS A 163 -12.38 -21.51 -0.64
CA LYS A 163 -12.79 -22.74 -1.31
C LYS A 163 -11.62 -23.31 -2.07
#